data_AF-A0A3D4AQ07-F1
#
_entry.id   AF-A0A3D4AQ07-F1
#
_cell.length_a   1.000
_cell.length_b   1.000
_cell.length_c   1.000
_cell.angle_alpha   90.00
_cell.angle_beta   90.00
_cell.angle_gamma   90.00
#
_symmetry.space_group_name_H-M   'P 1'
#
loop_
_entity.id
_entity.type
_entity.pdbx_description
1 polymer ?
#
loop_
_entity_poly.entity_id
_entity_poly.type
_entity_poly.pdbx_seq_one_letter_code
_entity_poly.pdbx_strand_id
1 'polypeptide(L)' 'MTNKKQSASSQRWLKEHFDDKYVQEAQKKGWRSRAVFKLDEIQN' A
#
# COMPACT_ATOMS: atom_id res chain seq x y z
N MET A 1 -26.56 7.18 -7.91
CA MET A 1 -25.31 6.84 -7.18
C MET A 1 -24.30 7.92 -7.52
N THR A 2 -24.08 8.89 -6.63
CA THR A 2 -23.14 9.99 -6.91
C THR A 2 -21.72 9.42 -6.98
N ASN A 3 -21.06 9.56 -8.14
CA ASN A 3 -19.64 9.24 -8.29
C ASN A 3 -18.84 10.21 -7.40
N LYS A 4 -18.64 9.84 -6.13
CA LYS A 4 -17.75 10.54 -5.20
C LYS A 4 -16.35 10.43 -5.76
N LYS A 5 -15.98 11.38 -6.63
CA LYS A 5 -14.59 11.60 -7.03
C LYS A 5 -13.80 11.77 -5.73
N GLN A 6 -12.88 10.85 -5.48
CA GLN A 6 -11.96 10.94 -4.35
C GLN A 6 -11.30 12.33 -4.37
N SER A 7 -11.19 12.96 -3.20
CA SER A 7 -10.57 14.29 -3.10
C SER A 7 -9.14 14.24 -3.65
N ALA A 8 -8.63 15.38 -4.15
CA ALA A 8 -7.25 15.47 -4.64
C ALA A 8 -6.23 15.02 -3.57
N SER A 9 -6.50 15.29 -2.29
CA SER A 9 -5.72 14.81 -1.15
C SER A 9 -5.73 13.29 -1.00
N SER A 10 -6.87 12.63 -1.26
CA SER A 10 -6.99 11.18 -1.19
C SER A 10 -6.25 10.49 -2.34
N GLN A 11 -6.29 11.07 -3.55
CA GLN A 11 -5.52 10.56 -4.69
C GLN A 11 -4.01 10.67 -4.46
N ARG A 12 -3.55 11.78 -3.90
CA ARG A 12 -2.14 11.95 -3.54
C ARG A 12 -1.69 10.91 -2.51
N TRP A 13 -2.49 10.70 -1.47
CA TRP A 13 -2.21 9.69 -0.45
C TRP A 13 -2.15 8.27 -1.03
N LEU A 14 -3.06 7.92 -1.94
CA LEU A 14 -3.02 6.63 -2.63
C LEU A 14 -1.73 6.47 -3.45
N LYS A 15 -1.31 7.52 -4.17
CA LYS A 15 -0.06 7.50 -4.93
C LYS A 15 1.14 7.27 -4.00
N GLU A 16 1.21 7.99 -2.89
CA GLU A 16 2.28 7.81 -1.88
C GLU A 16 2.25 6.42 -1.26
N HIS A 17 1.06 5.86 -1.01
CA HIS A 17 0.91 4.49 -0.50
C HIS A 17 1.44 3.44 -1.49
N PHE A 18 1.11 3.55 -2.78
CA PHE A 18 1.58 2.62 -3.81
C PHE A 18 3.06 2.82 -4.18
N ASP A 19 3.61 4.02 -3.95
CA ASP A 19 5.04 4.31 -4.15
C ASP A 19 5.93 3.70 -3.04
N ASP A 20 5.34 3.32 -1.91
CA ASP A 20 6.06 2.66 -0.81
C ASP A 20 6.74 1.37 -1.28
N LYS A 21 8.06 1.30 -1.06
CA LYS A 21 8.90 0.17 -1.47
C LYS A 21 8.36 -1.17 -0.99
N TYR A 22 7.86 -1.25 0.25
CA TYR A 22 7.36 -2.50 0.80
C TYR A 22 5.98 -2.85 0.23
N VAL A 23 5.17 -1.88 -0.17
CA VAL A 23 3.92 -2.14 -0.90
C VAL A 23 4.22 -2.70 -2.29
N GLN A 24 5.20 -2.15 -3.00
CA GLN A 24 5.63 -2.67 -4.30
C GLN A 24 6.24 -4.07 -4.21
N GLU A 25 7.15 -4.28 -3.26
CA GLU A 25 7.78 -5.59 -3.05
C GLU A 25 6.76 -6.63 -2.57
N ALA A 26 5.77 -6.24 -1.74
CA ALA A 26 4.65 -7.10 -1.39
C ALA A 26 3.85 -7.52 -2.63
N GLN A 27 3.48 -6.57 -3.49
CA GLN A 27 2.74 -6.86 -4.72
C GLN A 27 3.50 -7.80 -5.66
N LYS A 28 4.80 -7.55 -5.86
CA LYS A 28 5.67 -8.43 -6.67
C LYS A 28 5.73 -9.86 -6.12
N LYS A 29 5.72 -10.00 -4.79
CA LYS A 29 5.72 -11.30 -4.10
C LYS A 29 4.33 -11.93 -3.96
N GLY A 30 3.27 -11.28 -4.45
CA GLY A 30 1.88 -11.75 -4.31
C GLY A 30 1.31 -11.59 -2.89
N TRP A 31 1.94 -10.77 -2.05
CA TRP A 31 1.48 -10.47 -0.70
C TRP A 31 0.46 -9.33 -0.71
N ARG A 32 -0.56 -9.44 0.14
CA ARG A 32 -1.67 -8.48 0.19
C ARG A 32 -1.31 -7.18 0.90
N SER A 33 -0.29 -7.18 1.77
CA SER A 33 0.04 -6.07 2.65
C SER A 33 1.54 -5.96 2.90
N ARG A 34 2.05 -4.74 3.03
CA ARG A 34 3.45 -4.48 3.46
C ARG A 34 3.77 -4.97 4.88
N ALA A 35 2.75 -5.33 5.67
CA ALA A 35 2.92 -5.84 7.03
C ALA A 35 3.74 -7.13 7.09
N VAL A 36 3.79 -7.90 6.00
CA VAL A 36 4.59 -9.14 5.94
C VAL A 36 6.07 -8.87 6.23
N PHE A 37 6.63 -7.75 5.74
CA PHE A 37 8.02 -7.38 6.03
C PHE A 37 8.27 -7.09 7.51
N LYS A 38 7.26 -6.54 8.21
CA LYS A 38 7.36 -6.28 9.66
C LYS A 38 7.18 -7.55 10.48
N LEU A 39 6.30 -8.45 10.04
CA LEU A 39 6.14 -9.75 10.68
C LEU A 39 7.41 -10.59 10.54
N ASP A 40 8.04 -10.57 9.37
CA ASP A 40 9.33 -11.22 9.11
C ASP A 40 10.42 -10.69 10.06
N GLU A 41 10.52 -9.36 10.25
CA GLU A 41 11.43 -8.74 11.22
C GLU A 41 11.18 -9.15 12.69
N ILE A 42 9.93 -9.45 13.06
CA ILE A 42 9.56 -9.83 14.45
C ILE A 42 9.75 -11.34 14.70
N GLN A 43 9.58 -12.17 13.67
CA GLN A 43 9.65 -13.62 13.76
C GLN A 43 11.06 -14.18 13.56
N ASN A 44 12.03 -13.33 13.24
CA ASN A 44 13.44 -13.65 13.08
C ASN A 44 14.24 -13.29 14.33
#